data_AF-A0A9W7GCJ4-F1
#
_entry.id   AF-A0A9W7GCJ4-F1
#
_cell.length_a   1.000
_cell.length_b   1.000
_cell.length_c   1.000
_cell.angle_alpha   90.00
_cell.angle_beta   90.00
_cell.angle_gamma   90.00
#
_symmetry.space_group_name_H-M   'P 1'
#
loop_
_entity.id
_entity.type
_entity.pdbx_description
1 polymer ?
#
loop_
_entity_poly.entity_id
_entity_poly.type
_entity_poly.pdbx_seq_one_letter_code
_entity_poly.pdbx_strand_id
1 'polypeptide(L)'
;MGQSMGQGGSEWGGEINMDVDIEVERLVNNSYLTAKRTPPLLDQLARDLCERETITAEEFQMLLVQFGCKTSEFETIGTTLNREKLPFNEDEDESKEES
;
A
#
# COMPACT_ATOMS: atom_id res chain seq x y z
N MET A 1 4.83 -27.89 38.06
CA MET A 1 3.82 -28.03 36.99
C MET A 1 3.00 -26.75 36.97
N GLY A 2 2.82 -26.15 35.79
CA GLY A 2 1.63 -25.36 35.48
C GLY A 2 1.64 -23.89 35.88
N GLN A 3 2.55 -23.08 35.33
CA GLN A 3 2.18 -21.71 34.97
C GLN A 3 2.57 -21.51 33.51
N SER A 4 1.61 -21.83 32.65
CA SER A 4 1.58 -21.34 31.28
C SER A 4 1.62 -19.82 31.33
N MET A 5 2.79 -19.24 31.07
CA MET A 5 2.91 -17.84 30.68
C MET A 5 2.04 -17.67 29.44
N GLY A 6 0.83 -17.16 29.67
CA GLY A 6 -0.08 -16.76 28.61
C GLY A 6 0.65 -15.77 27.74
N GLN A 7 0.88 -16.16 26.49
CA GLN A 7 1.11 -15.26 25.37
C GLN A 7 -0.10 -14.34 25.28
N GLY A 8 -0.14 -13.31 26.11
CA GLY A 8 -1.09 -12.22 25.99
C GLY A 8 -0.58 -11.26 24.94
N GLY A 9 -0.62 -11.67 23.67
CA GLY A 9 -0.66 -10.68 22.60
C GLY A 9 -1.89 -9.82 22.86
N SER A 10 -1.74 -8.49 22.82
CA SER A 10 -2.86 -7.56 22.94
C SER A 10 -3.87 -7.88 21.84
N GLU A 11 -4.94 -8.60 22.18
CA GLU A 11 -6.04 -8.85 21.26
C GLU A 11 -6.88 -7.57 21.25
N TRP A 12 -6.90 -6.90 20.10
CA TRP A 12 -7.67 -5.68 19.91
C TRP A 12 -9.16 -6.00 20.12
N GLY A 13 -9.91 -5.07 20.72
CA GLY A 13 -11.34 -5.26 20.97
C GLY A 13 -12.13 -5.53 19.68
N GLY A 14 -13.17 -6.36 19.75
CA GLY A 14 -13.93 -6.83 18.58
C GLY A 14 -14.55 -5.71 17.72
N GLU A 15 -14.91 -4.57 18.33
CA GLU A 15 -15.40 -3.38 17.62
C GLU A 15 -14.29 -2.72 16.78
N ILE A 16 -13.09 -2.58 17.33
CA ILE A 16 -11.96 -1.97 16.61
C ILE A 16 -11.52 -2.86 15.44
N ASN A 17 -11.50 -4.19 15.63
CA ASN A 17 -11.20 -5.11 14.54
C ASN A 17 -12.24 -5.01 13.41
N MET A 18 -13.52 -4.84 13.76
CA MET A 18 -14.58 -4.66 12.77
C MET A 18 -14.41 -3.35 11.98
N ASP A 19 -14.10 -2.25 12.66
CA ASP A 19 -13.84 -0.95 12.00
C ASP A 19 -12.61 -1.01 11.08
N VAL A 20 -11.54 -1.69 11.53
CA VAL A 20 -10.34 -1.92 10.72
C VAL A 20 -10.67 -2.76 9.49
N ASP A 21 -11.43 -3.85 9.64
CA ASP A 21 -11.80 -4.71 8.51
C ASP A 21 -12.63 -3.95 7.47
N ILE A 22 -13.59 -3.13 7.91
CA ILE A 22 -14.40 -2.27 7.02
C ILE A 22 -13.51 -1.30 6.26
N GLU A 23 -12.54 -0.68 6.93
CA GLU A 23 -11.67 0.32 6.31
C GLU A 23 -10.66 -0.33 5.34
N VAL A 24 -10.14 -1.51 5.68
CA VAL A 24 -9.30 -2.32 4.79
C VAL A 24 -10.10 -2.70 3.54
N GLU A 25 -11.32 -3.20 3.69
CA GLU A 25 -12.18 -3.54 2.56
C GLU A 25 -12.44 -2.30 1.68
N ARG A 26 -12.75 -1.15 2.28
CA ARG A 26 -12.96 0.11 1.57
C ARG A 26 -11.73 0.53 0.76
N LEU A 27 -10.55 0.47 1.36
CA LEU A 27 -9.28 0.84 0.73
C LEU A 27 -8.91 -0.09 -0.42
N VAL A 28 -9.00 -1.40 -0.20
CA VAL A 28 -8.67 -2.42 -1.19
C VAL A 28 -9.65 -2.34 -2.36
N ASN A 29 -10.95 -2.22 -2.10
CA ASN A 29 -11.96 -2.11 -3.15
C ASN A 29 -11.78 -0.84 -3.98
N ASN A 30 -11.49 0.30 -3.36
CA ASN A 30 -11.25 1.54 -4.09
C ASN A 30 -10.01 1.44 -4.98
N SER A 31 -8.93 0.89 -4.45
CA SER A 31 -7.70 0.64 -5.19
C SER A 31 -7.93 -0.30 -6.37
N TYR A 32 -8.69 -1.38 -6.17
CA TYR A 32 -9.08 -2.32 -7.21
C TYR A 32 -9.91 -1.66 -8.31
N LEU A 33 -10.94 -0.87 -7.94
CA LEU A 33 -11.76 -0.16 -8.92
C LEU A 33 -10.95 0.85 -9.73
N THR A 34 -10.00 1.53 -9.09
CA THR A 34 -9.09 2.46 -9.76
C THR A 34 -8.17 1.72 -10.73
N ALA A 35 -7.58 0.59 -10.33
CA ALA A 35 -6.74 -0.24 -11.18
C ALA A 35 -7.51 -0.91 -12.33
N LYS A 36 -8.77 -1.30 -12.09
CA LYS A 36 -9.65 -1.93 -13.09
C LYS A 36 -10.07 -0.97 -14.19
N ARG A 37 -10.02 0.35 -13.96
CA ARG A 37 -10.23 1.33 -15.03
C ARG A 37 -9.08 1.20 -16.02
N THR A 38 -9.28 0.40 -17.06
CA THR A 38 -8.32 0.19 -18.14
C THR A 38 -8.23 1.46 -18.98
N PRO A 39 -7.12 2.21 -18.92
CA PRO A 39 -6.93 3.34 -19.79
C PRO A 39 -6.80 2.83 -21.24
N PRO A 40 -7.24 3.60 -22.24
CA PRO A 40 -7.05 3.28 -23.67
C PRO A 40 -5.59 2.97 -24.05
N LEU A 41 -4.64 3.51 -23.28
CA LEU A 41 -3.21 3.20 -23.35
C LEU A 41 -2.94 1.69 -23.25
N LEU A 42 -3.56 0.99 -22.29
CA LEU A 42 -3.29 -0.44 -22.06
C LEU A 42 -3.85 -1.30 -23.20
N ASP A 43 -4.95 -0.89 -23.82
CA ASP A 43 -5.50 -1.59 -24.99
C ASP A 43 -4.55 -1.46 -26.20
N GLN A 44 -3.98 -0.27 -26.42
CA GLN A 44 -2.98 -0.08 -27.46
C GLN A 44 -1.70 -0.86 -27.15
N LEU A 45 -1.22 -0.79 -25.91
CA LEU A 45 -0.05 -1.55 -25.47
C LEU A 45 -0.24 -3.05 -25.66
N ALA A 46 -1.42 -3.58 -25.33
CA ALA A 46 -1.72 -4.99 -25.50
C ALA A 46 -1.70 -5.41 -26.98
N ARG A 47 -2.21 -4.56 -27.89
CA ARG A 47 -2.11 -4.81 -29.35
C ARG A 47 -0.66 -4.83 -29.80
N ASP A 48 0.11 -3.81 -29.42
CA ASP A 48 1.51 -3.69 -29.80
C ASP A 48 2.33 -4.87 -29.26
N LEU A 49 2.06 -5.34 -28.04
CA LEU A 49 2.68 -6.55 -27.47
C LEU A 49 2.20 -7.84 -28.15
N CYS A 50 0.94 -7.93 -28.58
CA CYS A 50 0.47 -9.09 -29.35
C CYS A 50 1.12 -9.18 -30.73
N GLU A 51 1.43 -8.03 -31.36
CA GLU A 51 2.03 -8.00 -32.69
C GLU A 51 3.55 -8.16 -32.66
N ARG A 52 4.22 -7.52 -31.69
CA ARG A 52 5.68 -7.43 -31.63
C ARG A 52 6.33 -8.28 -30.55
N GLU A 53 5.54 -8.88 -29.66
CA GLU A 53 5.94 -9.64 -28.46
C GLU A 53 6.76 -8.84 -27.41
N THR A 54 7.34 -7.71 -27.78
CA THR A 54 8.19 -6.89 -26.91
C THR A 54 8.08 -5.42 -27.29
N ILE A 55 8.06 -4.57 -26.27
CA ILE A 55 8.10 -3.11 -26.35
C ILE A 55 9.20 -2.62 -25.42
N THR A 56 9.99 -1.64 -25.87
CA THR A 56 11.05 -1.07 -25.02
C THR A 56 10.49 -0.06 -24.02
N ALA A 57 11.27 0.27 -22.98
CA ALA A 57 10.87 1.24 -21.99
C ALA A 57 10.63 2.64 -22.60
N GLU A 58 11.44 3.02 -23.59
CA GLU A 58 11.33 4.29 -24.31
C GLU A 58 10.05 4.37 -25.15
N GLU A 59 9.71 3.29 -25.86
CA GLU A 59 8.47 3.19 -26.63
C GLU A 59 7.25 3.31 -25.72
N PHE A 60 7.29 2.66 -24.56
CA PHE A 60 6.22 2.78 -23.56
C PHE A 60 6.11 4.19 -22.98
N GLN A 61 7.23 4.87 -22.72
CA GLN A 61 7.22 6.28 -22.29
C GLN A 61 6.62 7.20 -23.35
N MET A 62 6.89 6.96 -24.63
CA MET A 62 6.25 7.68 -25.73
C MET A 62 4.73 7.49 -25.75
N LEU A 63 4.27 6.25 -25.55
CA LEU A 63 2.83 5.95 -25.46
C LEU A 63 2.17 6.68 -24.28
N LEU A 64 2.82 6.74 -23.12
CA LEU A 64 2.34 7.49 -21.96
C LEU A 64 2.10 8.97 -22.29
N VAL A 65 3.03 9.61 -23.01
CA VAL A 65 2.90 11.00 -23.46
C VAL A 65 1.77 11.13 -24.49
N GLN A 66 1.68 10.22 -25.47
CA GLN A 66 0.69 10.25 -26.54
C GLN A 66 -0.75 10.17 -26.00
N PHE A 67 -0.97 9.37 -24.96
CA PHE A 67 -2.27 9.22 -24.31
C PHE A 67 -2.49 10.23 -23.17
N GLY A 68 -1.56 11.15 -22.94
CA GLY A 68 -1.66 12.18 -21.89
C GLY A 68 -1.73 11.60 -20.47
N CYS A 69 -1.17 10.40 -20.27
CA CYS A 69 -1.17 9.73 -18.97
C CYS A 69 -0.10 10.36 -18.07
N LYS A 70 -0.51 10.70 -16.84
CA LYS A 70 0.42 11.16 -15.80
C LYS A 70 0.94 9.94 -15.05
N THR A 71 2.24 9.72 -15.09
CA THR A 71 2.92 8.76 -14.20
C THR A 71 3.36 9.48 -12.93
N SER A 72 3.15 8.87 -11.77
CA SER A 72 3.83 9.31 -10.56
C SER A 72 5.32 8.98 -10.67
N GLU A 73 6.17 9.85 -10.15
CA GLU A 73 7.60 9.54 -10.01
C GLU A 73 7.74 8.27 -9.16
N PHE A 74 8.62 7.37 -9.58
CA PHE A 74 8.94 6.19 -8.78
C PHE A 74 9.76 6.65 -7.57
N GLU A 75 9.07 6.98 -6.49
CA GLU A 75 9.72 7.13 -5.19
C GLU A 75 9.93 5.72 -4.63
N THR A 76 11.18 5.29 -4.53
CA THR A 76 11.52 4.20 -3.63
C THR A 76 11.05 4.62 -2.25
N ILE A 77 9.97 3.99 -1.77
CA ILE A 77 9.55 4.09 -0.37
C ILE A 77 10.82 3.91 0.46
N GLY A 78 11.25 4.98 1.12
CA GLY A 78 12.51 4.99 1.85
C GLY A 78 12.60 3.78 2.76
N THR A 79 13.82 3.27 2.97
CA THR A 79 14.08 2.17 3.92
C THR A 79 13.57 2.47 5.33
N THR A 80 13.32 3.74 5.64
CA THR A 80 12.53 4.23 6.77
C THR A 80 11.03 4.15 6.50
N LEU A 81 10.50 2.95 6.25
CA LEU A 81 9.15 2.68 6.74
C LEU A 81 9.24 2.97 8.25
N ASN A 82 8.53 4.00 8.72
CA ASN A 82 8.39 4.37 10.14
C ASN A 82 7.77 3.20 10.94
N ARG A 83 8.50 2.09 11.08
CA ARG A 83 8.15 0.92 11.87
C ARG A 83 8.46 1.15 13.35
N GLU A 84 9.34 2.09 13.64
CA GLU A 84 9.85 2.31 15.01
C GLU A 84 8.97 3.27 15.83
N LYS A 85 8.17 4.12 15.20
CA LYS A 85 7.23 5.00 15.91
C LYS A 85 5.86 4.94 15.26
N LEU A 86 4.99 4.16 15.90
CA LEU A 86 3.57 4.18 15.60
C LEU A 86 3.00 5.53 16.10
N PRO A 87 2.04 6.14 15.40
CA PRO A 87 1.49 7.46 15.71
C PRO A 87 0.71 7.54 17.04
N PHE A 88 0.74 6.48 17.86
CA PHE A 88 0.13 6.39 19.18
C PHE A 88 1.16 6.11 20.29
N ASN A 89 2.47 6.13 19.99
CA ASN A 89 3.54 5.98 20.97
C ASN A 89 3.94 7.32 21.64
N GLU A 90 3.02 8.26 21.85
CA GLU A 90 3.33 9.52 22.53
C GLU A 90 3.18 9.45 24.08
N ASP A 91 2.65 8.37 24.65
CA ASP A 91 2.26 8.35 26.07
C ASP A 91 3.17 7.57 27.05
N GLU A 92 4.27 6.94 26.62
CA GLU A 92 5.09 6.12 27.55
C GLU A 92 6.37 6.78 28.10
N ASP A 93 6.80 7.92 27.56
CA ASP A 93 8.09 8.52 27.94
C ASP A 93 8.04 9.50 29.14
N GLU A 94 6.85 9.87 29.66
CA GLU A 94 6.75 10.81 30.81
C GLU A 94 6.92 10.15 32.20
N SER A 95 7.10 8.83 32.28
CA SER A 95 7.17 8.12 33.58
C SER A 95 8.60 7.86 34.12
N LYS A 96 9.66 8.35 33.46
CA LYS A 96 11.06 8.05 33.83
C LYS A 96 11.92 9.24 34.24
N GLU A 97 11.34 10.42 34.46
CA GLU A 97 12.08 11.56 35.02
C GLU A 97 11.52 12.03 36.38
N GLU A 98 11.41 11.13 37.36
CA GLU A 98 11.52 11.52 38.77
C GLU A 98 12.34 10.48 39.53
N SER A 99 13.63 10.79 39.74
CA SER A 99 14.52 10.17 40.74
C SER A 99 15.25 11.27 41.49
#